data_AF-A0A966FTX7-F1
#
_entry.id   AF-A0A966FTX7-F1
#
_cell.length_a   1.000
_cell.length_b   1.000
_cell.length_c   1.000
_cell.angle_alpha   90.00
_cell.angle_beta   90.00
_cell.angle_gamma   90.00
#
_symmetry.space_group_name_H-M   'P 1'
#
loop_
_entity.id
_entity.type
_entity.pdbx_description
1 polymer ?
#
loop_
_entity_poly.entity_id
_entity_poly.type
_entity_poly.pdbx_seq_one_letter_code
_entity_poly.pdbx_strand_id
1 'polypeptide(L)'
;MLNLPKPAMSFEEIYDAASERFLDQNLRTRLLAARPIFLESSEQYDAKATAYSLHEMSEGNPAAEVIESGELIVLYDQGLLRRRSRARLLYEEIRVSTPYNICPYCNHRNVGQLDHYLAKSKYPIFSLCPSNLIPSCSDCNKLKRDRSYKSFVDSPVHPYFDYFEGIDWLICNLQIMDGEWIGRFEIDSGALIESNVEKLRNHFTDFGLWELYTIQASAELARQSEMVKSFRNTGGVGAVKDFLERQFSSFKAYSNNHWRTALAKGCLANDAYLEG
;
A
#
# COMPACT_ATOMS: atom_id res chain seq x y z
N MET A 1 6.13 1.86 3.18
CA MET A 1 5.32 1.18 2.15
C MET A 1 6.02 -0.10 1.74
N LEU A 2 5.29 -1.05 1.16
CA LEU A 2 5.85 -2.28 0.61
C LEU A 2 5.58 -2.34 -0.89
N ASN A 3 6.65 -2.58 -1.66
CA ASN A 3 6.53 -2.99 -3.04
C ASN A 3 6.11 -4.46 -3.10
N LEU A 4 5.29 -4.79 -4.10
CA LEU A 4 4.76 -6.12 -4.31
C LEU A 4 5.01 -6.54 -5.76
N PRO A 5 5.30 -7.82 -6.03
CA PRO A 5 5.24 -8.31 -7.40
C PRO A 5 3.82 -8.16 -7.93
N LYS A 6 3.70 -7.87 -9.23
CA LYS A 6 2.40 -7.84 -9.89
C LYS A 6 1.73 -9.24 -9.80
N PRO A 7 0.39 -9.31 -9.66
CA PRO A 7 -0.32 -10.59 -9.69
C PRO A 7 0.03 -11.42 -10.94
N ALA A 8 0.25 -12.72 -10.74
CA ALA A 8 0.70 -13.62 -11.80
C ALA A 8 -0.42 -14.08 -12.74
N MET A 9 -1.68 -14.04 -12.30
CA MET A 9 -2.82 -14.45 -13.13
C MET A 9 -3.04 -13.52 -14.32
N SER A 10 -3.60 -14.09 -15.40
CA SER A 10 -3.94 -13.31 -16.58
C SER A 10 -5.27 -12.58 -16.42
N PHE A 11 -5.50 -11.58 -17.27
CA PHE A 11 -6.76 -10.84 -17.33
C PHE A 11 -7.93 -11.75 -17.76
N GLU A 12 -7.69 -12.65 -18.70
CA GLU A 12 -8.64 -13.66 -19.15
C GLU A 12 -9.06 -14.58 -18.01
N GLU A 13 -8.08 -15.08 -17.26
CA GLU A 13 -8.35 -16.05 -16.19
C GLU A 13 -9.32 -15.50 -15.15
N ILE A 14 -9.07 -14.28 -14.67
CA ILE A 14 -9.94 -13.66 -13.65
C ILE A 14 -11.31 -13.28 -14.20
N TYR A 15 -11.39 -12.79 -15.43
CA TYR A 15 -12.64 -12.41 -16.06
C TYR A 15 -13.53 -13.61 -16.34
N ASP A 16 -12.96 -14.67 -16.91
CA ASP A 16 -13.68 -15.89 -17.26
C ASP A 16 -14.18 -16.61 -16.01
N ALA A 17 -13.33 -16.71 -14.98
CA ALA A 17 -13.73 -17.30 -13.71
C ALA A 17 -14.86 -16.51 -13.03
N ALA A 18 -14.83 -15.18 -13.08
CA ALA A 18 -15.85 -14.33 -12.47
C ALA A 18 -17.20 -14.38 -13.22
N SER A 19 -17.19 -14.50 -14.54
CA SER A 19 -18.40 -14.46 -15.39
C SER A 19 -19.09 -15.83 -15.56
N GLU A 20 -18.43 -16.94 -15.22
CA GLU A 20 -18.86 -18.30 -15.53
C GLU A 20 -20.27 -18.66 -15.01
N ARG A 21 -20.63 -18.20 -13.80
CA ARG A 21 -21.75 -18.79 -13.03
C ARG A 21 -22.99 -17.90 -12.92
N PHE A 22 -23.15 -16.90 -13.79
CA PHE A 22 -24.39 -16.12 -13.89
C PHE A 22 -25.50 -16.94 -14.57
N LEU A 23 -26.73 -16.90 -14.04
CA LEU A 23 -27.87 -17.63 -14.60
C LEU A 23 -28.61 -16.82 -15.68
N ASP A 24 -28.57 -15.49 -15.60
CA ASP A 24 -29.19 -14.61 -16.58
C ASP A 24 -28.44 -14.69 -17.93
N GLN A 25 -29.10 -15.27 -18.92
CA GLN A 25 -28.52 -15.47 -20.24
C GLN A 25 -28.27 -14.15 -20.99
N ASN A 26 -29.07 -13.11 -20.75
CA ASN A 26 -28.86 -11.79 -21.35
C ASN A 26 -27.62 -11.12 -20.77
N LEU A 27 -27.46 -11.19 -19.44
CA LEU A 27 -26.25 -10.70 -18.77
C LEU A 27 -25.00 -11.45 -19.26
N ARG A 28 -25.06 -12.78 -19.42
CA ARG A 28 -23.94 -13.56 -19.96
C ARG A 28 -23.55 -13.11 -21.37
N THR A 29 -24.52 -12.86 -22.25
CA THR A 29 -24.25 -12.34 -23.60
C THR A 29 -23.55 -10.99 -23.55
N ARG A 30 -23.99 -10.07 -22.68
CA ARG A 30 -23.33 -8.77 -22.47
C ARG A 30 -21.93 -8.91 -21.89
N LEU A 31 -21.73 -9.78 -20.90
CA LEU A 31 -20.42 -10.09 -20.31
C LEU A 31 -19.44 -10.65 -21.35
N LEU A 32 -19.91 -11.53 -22.24
CA LEU A 32 -19.09 -12.05 -23.35
C LEU A 32 -18.72 -10.94 -24.35
N ALA A 33 -19.67 -10.05 -24.67
CA ALA A 33 -19.42 -8.91 -25.54
C ALA A 33 -18.44 -7.88 -24.94
N ALA A 34 -18.48 -7.68 -23.62
CA ALA A 34 -17.60 -6.76 -22.89
C ALA A 34 -16.18 -7.32 -22.67
N ARG A 35 -16.00 -8.64 -22.73
CA ARG A 35 -14.72 -9.32 -22.49
C ARG A 35 -13.54 -8.75 -23.31
N PRO A 36 -13.60 -8.61 -24.65
CA PRO A 36 -12.48 -8.04 -25.40
C PRO A 36 -12.14 -6.61 -24.96
N ILE A 37 -13.15 -5.79 -24.66
CA ILE A 37 -12.96 -4.41 -24.19
C ILE A 37 -12.27 -4.40 -22.82
N PHE A 38 -12.65 -5.32 -21.91
CA PHE A 38 -11.98 -5.50 -20.63
C PHE A 38 -10.50 -5.85 -20.77
N LEU A 39 -10.17 -6.79 -21.68
CA LEU A 39 -8.79 -7.23 -21.91
C LEU A 39 -7.94 -6.08 -22.45
N GLU A 40 -8.41 -5.41 -23.50
CA GLU A 40 -7.72 -4.26 -24.09
C GLU A 40 -7.55 -3.13 -23.06
N SER A 41 -8.60 -2.81 -22.29
CA SER A 41 -8.53 -1.78 -21.26
C SER A 41 -7.52 -2.16 -20.16
N SER A 42 -7.44 -3.44 -19.78
CA SER A 42 -6.51 -3.92 -18.75
C SER A 42 -5.05 -3.88 -19.23
N GLU A 43 -4.79 -4.14 -20.51
CA GLU A 43 -3.46 -3.93 -21.11
C GLU A 43 -3.08 -2.44 -21.13
N GLN A 44 -4.03 -1.56 -21.47
CA GLN A 44 -3.82 -0.10 -21.39
C GLN A 44 -3.54 0.37 -19.96
N TYR A 45 -4.23 -0.20 -18.96
CA TYR A 45 -3.96 0.08 -17.56
C TYR A 45 -2.50 -0.20 -17.22
N ASP A 46 -2.00 -1.39 -17.56
CA ASP A 46 -0.61 -1.76 -17.28
C ASP A 46 0.40 -0.88 -18.01
N ALA A 47 0.13 -0.54 -19.27
CA ALA A 47 0.99 0.34 -20.05
C ALA A 47 1.08 1.73 -19.40
N LYS A 48 -0.07 2.31 -18.99
CA LYS A 48 -0.13 3.60 -18.29
C LYS A 48 0.50 3.53 -16.91
N ALA A 49 0.32 2.44 -16.17
CA ALA A 49 0.94 2.26 -14.85
C ALA A 49 2.46 2.18 -14.95
N THR A 50 2.97 1.43 -15.92
CA THR A 50 4.42 1.34 -16.20
C THR A 50 5.01 2.69 -16.62
N ALA A 51 4.22 3.50 -17.35
CA ALA A 51 4.59 4.85 -17.76
C ALA A 51 4.26 5.94 -16.72
N TYR A 52 3.90 5.57 -15.47
CA TYR A 52 3.54 6.50 -14.39
C TYR A 52 2.41 7.50 -14.73
N SER A 53 1.51 7.12 -15.63
CA SER A 53 0.46 7.97 -16.23
C SER A 53 -0.96 7.45 -16.02
N LEU A 54 -1.21 6.63 -14.98
CA LEU A 54 -2.57 6.15 -14.65
C LEU A 54 -3.59 7.28 -14.42
N HIS A 55 -3.14 8.45 -13.99
CA HIS A 55 -4.00 9.63 -13.80
C HIS A 55 -4.59 10.16 -15.11
N GLU A 56 -4.05 9.76 -16.27
CA GLU A 56 -4.58 10.11 -17.59
C GLU A 56 -5.71 9.18 -18.04
N MET A 57 -6.00 8.11 -17.30
CA MET A 57 -7.10 7.20 -17.60
C MET A 57 -8.44 7.94 -17.48
N SER A 58 -9.27 7.84 -18.52
CA SER A 58 -10.60 8.45 -18.54
C SER A 58 -11.55 7.74 -17.58
N GLU A 59 -12.26 8.53 -16.75
CA GLU A 59 -13.37 8.02 -15.95
C GLU A 59 -14.51 7.54 -16.85
N GLY A 60 -15.25 6.53 -16.38
CA GLY A 60 -16.41 5.97 -17.07
C GLY A 60 -16.23 4.51 -17.47
N ASN A 61 -17.12 4.06 -18.35
CA ASN A 61 -17.18 2.69 -18.82
C ASN A 61 -16.93 2.64 -20.34
N PRO A 62 -15.73 2.24 -20.78
CA PRO A 62 -15.44 2.04 -22.21
C PRO A 62 -16.34 1.01 -22.89
N ALA A 63 -16.97 0.11 -22.13
CA ALA A 63 -17.89 -0.92 -22.63
C ALA A 63 -19.37 -0.51 -22.51
N ALA A 64 -19.68 0.78 -22.34
CA ALA A 64 -21.06 1.26 -22.09
C ALA A 64 -22.08 0.90 -23.18
N GLU A 65 -21.63 0.67 -24.42
CA GLU A 65 -22.51 0.24 -25.52
C GLU A 65 -22.99 -1.22 -25.38
N VAL A 66 -22.27 -2.05 -24.63
CA VAL A 66 -22.54 -3.50 -24.52
C VAL A 66 -22.90 -3.94 -23.11
N ILE A 67 -22.43 -3.24 -22.07
CA ILE A 67 -22.68 -3.59 -20.67
C ILE A 67 -22.74 -2.33 -19.79
N GLU A 68 -23.66 -2.29 -18.84
CA GLU A 68 -23.77 -1.15 -17.94
C GLU A 68 -22.70 -1.18 -16.83
N SER A 69 -22.35 -0.01 -16.29
CA SER A 69 -21.40 0.10 -15.17
C SER A 69 -21.84 -0.71 -13.94
N GLY A 70 -23.14 -0.75 -13.67
CA GLY A 70 -23.71 -1.54 -12.56
C GLY A 70 -23.49 -3.04 -12.74
N GLU A 71 -23.54 -3.55 -13.97
CA GLU A 71 -23.32 -4.96 -14.27
C GLU A 71 -21.83 -5.36 -14.12
N LEU A 72 -20.90 -4.46 -14.45
CA LEU A 72 -19.47 -4.65 -14.17
C LEU A 72 -19.16 -4.66 -12.66
N ILE A 73 -19.83 -3.81 -11.89
CA ILE A 73 -19.75 -3.84 -10.42
C ILE A 73 -20.32 -5.15 -9.88
N VAL A 74 -21.45 -5.62 -10.41
CA VAL A 74 -22.04 -6.92 -10.07
C VAL A 74 -21.10 -8.08 -10.45
N LEU A 75 -20.39 -8.00 -11.57
CA LEU A 75 -19.40 -9.00 -11.95
C LEU A 75 -18.30 -9.15 -10.89
N TYR A 76 -17.85 -8.04 -10.29
CA TYR A 76 -16.95 -8.10 -9.13
C TYR A 76 -17.66 -8.64 -7.88
N ASP A 77 -18.75 -7.99 -7.44
CA ASP A 77 -19.37 -8.26 -6.14
C ASP A 77 -20.03 -9.65 -6.04
N GLN A 78 -20.56 -10.16 -7.15
CA GLN A 78 -21.26 -11.45 -7.22
C GLN A 78 -20.52 -12.52 -8.01
N GLY A 79 -19.64 -12.14 -8.95
CA GLY A 79 -18.81 -13.06 -9.71
C GLY A 79 -17.52 -13.39 -8.96
N LEU A 80 -16.63 -12.40 -8.84
CA LEU A 80 -15.31 -12.57 -8.22
C LEU A 80 -15.39 -12.96 -6.74
N LEU A 81 -16.27 -12.32 -5.97
CA LEU A 81 -16.39 -12.60 -4.52
C LEU A 81 -17.25 -13.83 -4.21
N ARG A 82 -17.76 -14.54 -5.23
CA ARG A 82 -18.64 -15.70 -5.04
C ARG A 82 -17.98 -16.79 -4.19
N ARG A 83 -18.55 -17.09 -3.03
CA ARG A 83 -18.03 -18.15 -2.15
C ARG A 83 -17.95 -19.48 -2.88
N ARG A 84 -16.87 -20.23 -2.62
CA ARG A 84 -16.64 -21.59 -3.18
C ARG A 84 -16.67 -21.58 -4.72
N SER A 85 -15.96 -20.64 -5.34
CA SER A 85 -15.76 -20.55 -6.79
C SER A 85 -14.27 -20.47 -7.13
N ARG A 86 -13.91 -20.76 -8.38
CA ARG A 86 -12.57 -20.51 -8.91
C ARG A 86 -12.20 -19.02 -8.79
N ALA A 87 -13.13 -18.12 -9.13
CA ALA A 87 -12.92 -16.68 -9.04
C ALA A 87 -12.54 -16.22 -7.61
N ARG A 88 -13.14 -16.84 -6.58
CA ARG A 88 -12.80 -16.52 -5.20
C ARG A 88 -11.38 -16.96 -4.83
N LEU A 89 -10.86 -18.04 -5.40
CA LEU A 89 -9.46 -18.44 -5.19
C LEU A 89 -8.52 -17.39 -5.77
N LEU A 90 -8.82 -16.86 -6.97
CA LEU A 90 -8.05 -15.79 -7.61
C LEU A 90 -8.06 -14.50 -6.76
N TYR A 91 -9.22 -14.12 -6.21
CA TYR A 91 -9.31 -13.02 -5.26
C TYR A 91 -8.41 -13.23 -4.02
N GLU A 92 -8.46 -14.42 -3.42
CA GLU A 92 -7.65 -14.72 -2.24
C GLU A 92 -6.16 -14.72 -2.56
N GLU A 93 -5.75 -15.23 -3.72
CA GLU A 93 -4.37 -15.21 -4.19
C GLU A 93 -3.80 -13.78 -4.23
N ILE A 94 -4.55 -12.83 -4.79
CA ILE A 94 -4.15 -11.41 -4.74
C ILE A 94 -4.13 -10.93 -3.29
N ARG A 95 -5.17 -11.20 -2.50
CA ARG A 95 -5.29 -10.67 -1.13
C ARG A 95 -4.16 -11.11 -0.20
N VAL A 96 -3.67 -12.34 -0.36
CA VAL A 96 -2.59 -12.91 0.46
C VAL A 96 -1.20 -12.76 -0.17
N SER A 97 -1.09 -12.05 -1.30
CA SER A 97 0.18 -11.84 -2.02
C SER A 97 1.20 -10.98 -1.25
N THR A 98 0.76 -10.28 -0.20
CA THR A 98 1.67 -9.45 0.60
C THR A 98 2.42 -10.26 1.66
N PRO A 99 3.74 -10.02 1.85
CA PRO A 99 4.50 -10.63 2.93
C PRO A 99 3.86 -10.40 4.30
N TYR A 100 3.73 -11.47 5.08
CA TYR A 100 3.25 -11.45 6.46
C TYR A 100 1.84 -10.84 6.64
N ASN A 101 1.04 -10.79 5.58
CA ASN A 101 -0.29 -10.16 5.59
C ASN A 101 -0.25 -8.66 5.93
N ILE A 102 0.82 -7.94 5.60
CA ILE A 102 0.98 -6.51 5.92
C ILE A 102 0.48 -5.62 4.76
N CYS A 103 -0.30 -4.59 5.09
CA CYS A 103 -0.83 -3.65 4.11
C CYS A 103 0.31 -2.87 3.42
N PRO A 104 0.45 -2.93 2.09
CA PRO A 104 1.52 -2.27 1.36
C PRO A 104 1.45 -0.73 1.41
N TYR A 105 0.26 -0.15 1.53
CA TYR A 105 0.11 1.29 1.70
C TYR A 105 0.74 1.78 3.01
N CYS A 106 0.43 1.16 4.15
CA CYS A 106 0.91 1.64 5.45
C CYS A 106 2.10 0.88 6.03
N ASN A 107 2.53 -0.23 5.42
CA ASN A 107 3.59 -1.11 5.94
C ASN A 107 3.50 -1.38 7.46
N HIS A 108 2.28 -1.60 7.96
CA HIS A 108 2.04 -1.74 9.40
C HIS A 108 0.81 -2.57 9.76
N ARG A 109 -0.37 -2.20 9.25
CA ARG A 109 -1.63 -2.87 9.58
C ARG A 109 -1.84 -4.12 8.74
N ASN A 110 -2.63 -5.07 9.25
CA ASN A 110 -2.94 -6.30 8.52
C ASN A 110 -3.87 -6.05 7.32
N VAL A 111 -3.66 -6.80 6.24
CA VAL A 111 -4.59 -6.83 5.09
C VAL A 111 -5.89 -7.50 5.50
N GLY A 112 -7.00 -6.86 5.14
CA GLY A 112 -8.35 -7.37 5.32
C GLY A 112 -9.12 -7.55 4.01
N GLN A 113 -8.75 -6.83 2.96
CA GLN A 113 -9.51 -6.76 1.71
C GLN A 113 -8.62 -6.35 0.52
N LEU A 114 -9.19 -6.36 -0.68
CA LEU A 114 -8.61 -5.72 -1.85
C LEU A 114 -9.22 -4.32 -2.00
N ASP A 115 -8.37 -3.33 -2.19
CA ASP A 115 -8.71 -1.99 -2.65
C ASP A 115 -8.64 -1.93 -4.19
N HIS A 116 -9.45 -1.06 -4.79
CA HIS A 116 -9.35 -0.73 -6.20
C HIS A 116 -8.53 0.56 -6.35
N TYR A 117 -7.32 0.47 -6.92
CA TYR A 117 -6.43 1.63 -7.08
C TYR A 117 -7.13 2.77 -7.82
N LEU A 118 -7.66 2.48 -9.01
CA LEU A 118 -8.71 3.22 -9.69
C LEU A 118 -10.07 2.69 -9.24
N ALA A 119 -10.83 3.53 -8.54
CA ALA A 119 -12.05 3.14 -7.85
C ALA A 119 -13.10 2.58 -8.81
N LYS A 120 -13.68 1.41 -8.49
CA LYS A 120 -14.70 0.76 -9.33
C LYS A 120 -15.96 1.59 -9.59
N SER A 121 -16.28 2.56 -8.72
CA SER A 121 -17.40 3.48 -8.91
C SER A 121 -17.18 4.46 -10.07
N LYS A 122 -15.92 4.76 -10.40
CA LYS A 122 -15.53 5.69 -11.46
C LYS A 122 -14.94 4.97 -12.68
N TYR A 123 -14.28 3.84 -12.45
CA TYR A 123 -13.63 3.04 -13.47
C TYR A 123 -14.12 1.58 -13.42
N PRO A 124 -15.42 1.33 -13.66
CA PRO A 124 -16.03 0.01 -13.49
C PRO A 124 -15.39 -1.08 -14.34
N ILE A 125 -14.83 -0.77 -15.51
CA ILE A 125 -14.16 -1.74 -16.36
C ILE A 125 -12.93 -2.36 -15.68
N PHE A 126 -12.25 -1.64 -14.78
CA PHE A 126 -11.09 -2.15 -14.04
C PHE A 126 -11.45 -2.89 -12.76
N SER A 127 -12.73 -3.18 -12.51
CA SER A 127 -13.17 -3.83 -11.26
C SER A 127 -12.52 -5.21 -11.05
N LEU A 128 -12.20 -5.91 -12.13
CA LEU A 128 -11.52 -7.21 -12.13
C LEU A 128 -10.04 -7.15 -12.54
N CYS A 129 -9.52 -5.99 -12.94
CA CYS A 129 -8.14 -5.90 -13.40
C CYS A 129 -7.19 -6.24 -12.23
N PRO A 130 -6.40 -7.33 -12.28
CA PRO A 130 -5.54 -7.76 -11.17
C PRO A 130 -4.57 -6.67 -10.72
N SER A 131 -3.97 -5.94 -11.67
CA SER A 131 -3.07 -4.81 -11.38
C SER A 131 -3.75 -3.65 -10.67
N ASN A 132 -5.07 -3.53 -10.79
CA ASN A 132 -5.89 -2.52 -10.11
C ASN A 132 -6.34 -2.97 -8.71
N LEU A 133 -6.16 -4.25 -8.35
CA LEU A 133 -6.57 -4.81 -7.06
C LEU A 133 -5.38 -4.87 -6.10
N ILE A 134 -5.41 -4.05 -5.06
CA ILE A 134 -4.31 -3.88 -4.11
C ILE A 134 -4.69 -4.47 -2.75
N PRO A 135 -3.91 -5.40 -2.17
CA PRO A 135 -4.08 -5.82 -0.78
C PRO A 135 -4.08 -4.60 0.13
N SER A 136 -5.08 -4.47 1.00
CA SER A 136 -5.23 -3.26 1.82
C SER A 136 -5.86 -3.57 3.18
N CYS A 137 -5.47 -2.80 4.19
CA CYS A 137 -6.18 -2.76 5.46
C CYS A 137 -7.47 -1.93 5.33
N SER A 138 -8.39 -2.10 6.28
CA SER A 138 -9.65 -1.35 6.30
C SER A 138 -9.45 0.16 6.31
N ASP A 139 -8.48 0.63 7.10
CA ASP A 139 -8.26 2.06 7.33
C ASP A 139 -7.72 2.76 6.08
N CYS A 140 -6.72 2.16 5.42
CA CYS A 140 -6.15 2.72 4.20
C CYS A 140 -7.18 2.78 3.07
N ASN A 141 -7.92 1.70 2.84
CA ASN A 141 -8.98 1.68 1.83
C ASN A 141 -10.05 2.76 2.14
N LYS A 142 -10.48 2.89 3.40
CA LYS A 142 -11.44 3.92 3.83
C LYS A 142 -10.93 5.35 3.69
N LEU A 143 -9.64 5.60 3.89
CA LEU A 143 -9.04 6.93 3.72
C LEU A 143 -8.94 7.31 2.23
N LYS A 144 -8.52 6.36 1.38
CA LYS A 144 -8.40 6.56 -0.07
C LYS A 144 -9.75 6.81 -0.75
N ARG A 145 -10.79 6.04 -0.36
CA ARG A 145 -12.14 6.11 -0.94
C ARG A 145 -12.11 5.99 -2.47
N ASP A 146 -13.00 6.72 -3.12
CA ASP A 146 -13.16 6.82 -4.56
C ASP A 146 -12.45 8.04 -5.17
N ARG A 147 -11.35 8.51 -4.57
CA ARG A 147 -10.59 9.66 -5.07
C ARG A 147 -10.08 9.41 -6.51
N SER A 148 -10.16 10.44 -7.34
CA SER A 148 -9.50 10.50 -8.65
C SER A 148 -8.25 11.35 -8.54
N TYR A 149 -7.25 11.04 -9.35
CA TYR A 149 -5.94 11.70 -9.29
C TYR A 149 -5.69 12.47 -10.58
N LYS A 150 -5.08 13.65 -10.47
CA LYS A 150 -4.82 14.55 -11.60
C LYS A 150 -3.39 14.53 -12.12
N SER A 151 -2.47 13.91 -11.38
CA SER A 151 -1.05 13.84 -11.72
C SER A 151 -0.40 12.62 -11.08
N PHE A 152 0.86 12.35 -11.45
CA PHE A 152 1.68 11.32 -10.81
C PHE A 152 1.81 11.54 -9.29
N VAL A 153 2.08 12.78 -8.86
CA VAL A 153 2.33 13.12 -7.45
C VAL A 153 1.07 13.16 -6.61
N ASP A 154 -0.09 13.44 -7.22
CA ASP A 154 -1.42 13.41 -6.56
C ASP A 154 -1.92 11.98 -6.35
N SER A 155 -1.42 11.03 -7.14
CA SER A 155 -1.78 9.62 -6.98
C SER A 155 -1.00 8.95 -5.83
N PRO A 156 -1.63 8.05 -5.05
CA PRO A 156 -0.93 7.18 -4.11
C PRO A 156 0.24 6.46 -4.75
N VAL A 157 1.21 6.08 -3.92
CA VAL A 157 2.22 5.11 -4.34
C VAL A 157 1.55 3.78 -4.68
N HIS A 158 1.77 3.34 -5.91
CA HIS A 158 1.25 2.10 -6.44
C HIS A 158 2.17 0.92 -6.08
N PRO A 159 1.75 -0.06 -5.26
CA PRO A 159 2.63 -1.12 -4.77
C PRO A 159 3.31 -1.97 -5.86
N TYR A 160 2.65 -2.15 -7.00
CA TYR A 160 3.18 -2.92 -8.14
C TYR A 160 4.07 -2.14 -9.12
N PHE A 161 4.02 -0.80 -9.15
CA PHE A 161 4.66 0.00 -10.22
C PHE A 161 5.60 1.08 -9.70
N ASP A 162 5.38 1.63 -8.49
CA ASP A 162 6.20 2.69 -7.93
C ASP A 162 7.27 2.11 -6.98
N TYR A 163 8.47 1.83 -7.49
CA TYR A 163 9.56 1.24 -6.71
C TYR A 163 10.53 2.31 -6.20
N PHE A 164 10.68 2.38 -4.87
CA PHE A 164 11.64 3.26 -4.19
C PHE A 164 12.68 2.45 -3.39
N GLU A 165 12.98 1.23 -3.85
CA GLU A 165 13.94 0.35 -3.20
C GLU A 165 15.38 0.85 -3.34
N GLY A 166 16.23 0.44 -2.40
CA GLY A 166 17.65 0.82 -2.38
C GLY A 166 17.94 2.25 -1.92
N ILE A 167 16.91 3.07 -1.68
CA ILE A 167 17.04 4.45 -1.19
C ILE A 167 16.45 4.53 0.22
N ASP A 168 17.26 4.98 1.18
CA ASP A 168 16.79 5.28 2.53
C ASP A 168 16.16 6.69 2.49
N TRP A 169 14.83 6.78 2.59
CA TRP A 169 14.09 8.03 2.43
C TRP A 169 13.17 8.36 3.61
N LEU A 170 12.91 7.42 4.52
CA LEU A 170 12.14 7.71 5.74
C LEU A 170 13.09 8.04 6.89
N ILE A 171 12.96 9.24 7.44
CA ILE A 171 13.74 9.69 8.61
C ILE A 171 12.82 9.81 9.82
N CYS A 172 13.36 9.55 11.01
CA CYS A 172 12.72 9.84 12.29
C CYS A 172 13.63 10.72 13.13
N ASN A 173 13.12 11.87 13.58
CA ASN A 173 13.79 12.76 14.53
C ASN A 173 13.12 12.65 15.89
N LEU A 174 13.92 12.47 16.95
CA LEU A 174 13.41 12.41 18.31
C LEU A 174 13.24 13.81 18.91
N GLN A 175 12.16 13.98 19.68
CA GLN A 175 11.86 15.19 20.43
C GLN A 175 11.28 14.82 21.79
N ILE A 176 11.38 15.74 22.76
CA ILE A 176 10.72 15.60 24.07
C ILE A 176 9.50 16.51 24.08
N MET A 177 8.34 15.95 24.45
CA MET A 177 7.12 16.72 24.73
C MET A 177 6.51 16.21 26.03
N ASP A 178 6.21 17.12 26.95
CA ASP A 178 5.64 16.81 28.27
C ASP A 178 6.42 15.73 29.06
N GLY A 179 7.75 15.72 28.90
CA GLY A 179 8.65 14.77 29.55
C GLY A 179 8.76 13.41 28.87
N GLU A 180 8.07 13.19 27.75
CA GLU A 180 8.05 11.94 27.01
C GLU A 180 8.76 12.06 25.66
N TRP A 181 9.42 10.97 25.23
CA TRP A 181 10.07 10.91 23.93
C TRP A 181 9.06 10.64 22.80
N ILE A 182 9.12 11.45 21.76
CA ILE A 182 8.28 11.36 20.56
C ILE A 182 9.16 11.25 19.32
N GLY A 183 8.85 10.30 18.44
CA GLY A 183 9.46 10.19 17.12
C GLY A 183 8.63 10.92 16.06
N ARG A 184 9.22 11.93 15.39
CA ARG A 184 8.60 12.62 14.26
C ARG A 184 9.22 12.17 12.96
N PHE A 185 8.37 11.90 11.96
CA PHE A 185 8.78 11.34 10.68
C PHE A 185 8.79 12.39 9.57
N GLU A 186 9.72 12.23 8.63
CA GLU A 186 9.82 13.06 7.43
C GLU A 186 10.34 12.24 6.23
N ILE A 187 10.13 12.77 5.02
CA ILE A 187 10.76 12.23 3.80
C ILE A 187 12.06 12.98 3.54
N ASP A 188 13.16 12.25 3.48
CA ASP A 188 14.47 12.74 3.03
C ASP A 188 14.41 13.07 1.53
N SER A 189 14.71 14.31 1.18
CA SER A 189 14.79 14.75 -0.20
C SER A 189 16.18 14.57 -0.82
N GLY A 190 17.21 14.24 -0.02
CA GLY A 190 18.60 14.24 -0.49
C GLY A 190 18.91 13.17 -1.55
N ALA A 191 18.21 12.04 -1.51
CA ALA A 191 18.46 10.89 -2.39
C ALA A 191 17.35 10.60 -3.41
N LEU A 192 16.30 11.43 -3.44
CA LEU A 192 15.14 11.26 -4.30
C LEU A 192 14.96 12.46 -5.23
N ILE A 193 14.42 12.23 -6.43
CA ILE A 193 13.94 13.32 -7.28
C ILE A 193 12.70 13.97 -6.65
N GLU A 194 12.49 15.26 -6.91
CA GLU A 194 11.45 16.06 -6.25
C GLU A 194 10.04 15.47 -6.40
N SER A 195 9.68 14.97 -7.59
CA SER A 195 8.37 14.36 -7.82
C SER A 195 8.14 13.10 -6.96
N ASN A 196 9.17 12.33 -6.67
CA ASN A 196 9.07 11.15 -5.79
C ASN A 196 8.91 11.58 -4.33
N VAL A 197 9.65 12.62 -3.91
CA VAL A 197 9.50 13.21 -2.56
C VAL A 197 8.07 13.72 -2.36
N GLU A 198 7.55 14.48 -3.32
CA GLU A 198 6.20 15.02 -3.29
C GLU A 198 5.14 13.90 -3.25
N LYS A 199 5.27 12.89 -4.12
CA LYS A 199 4.38 11.73 -4.13
C LYS A 199 4.38 10.99 -2.79
N LEU A 200 5.55 10.77 -2.18
CA LEU A 200 5.68 10.14 -0.87
C LEU A 200 5.02 10.98 0.24
N ARG A 201 5.21 12.31 0.22
CA ARG A 201 4.57 13.21 1.18
C ARG A 201 3.04 13.20 1.06
N ASN A 202 2.53 13.23 -0.18
CA ASN A 202 1.09 13.14 -0.44
C ASN A 202 0.54 11.80 0.02
N HIS A 203 1.23 10.70 -0.27
CA HIS A 203 0.85 9.37 0.22
C HIS A 203 0.80 9.31 1.76
N PHE A 204 1.83 9.79 2.45
CA PHE A 204 1.82 9.79 3.92
C PHE A 204 0.69 10.63 4.49
N THR A 205 0.39 11.76 3.86
CA THR A 205 -0.72 12.64 4.26
C THR A 205 -2.07 11.96 4.05
N ASP A 206 -2.30 11.40 2.86
CA ASP A 206 -3.57 10.79 2.49
C ASP A 206 -3.90 9.54 3.29
N PHE A 207 -2.89 8.75 3.66
CA PHE A 207 -3.07 7.54 4.46
C PHE A 207 -2.86 7.76 5.95
N GLY A 208 -2.67 9.01 6.40
CA GLY A 208 -2.50 9.36 7.82
C GLY A 208 -1.26 8.70 8.46
N LEU A 209 -0.20 8.48 7.67
CA LEU A 209 0.97 7.74 8.11
C LEU A 209 1.85 8.55 9.06
N TRP A 210 1.84 9.89 8.94
CA TRP A 210 2.54 10.77 9.87
C TRP A 210 2.13 10.53 11.31
N GLU A 211 0.82 10.56 11.56
CA GLU A 211 0.25 10.33 12.88
C GLU A 211 0.39 8.87 13.29
N LEU A 212 0.06 7.93 12.40
CA LEU A 212 0.19 6.50 12.68
C LEU A 212 1.59 6.15 13.17
N TYR A 213 2.62 6.52 12.43
CA TYR A 213 3.99 6.17 12.78
C TYR A 213 4.46 6.90 14.04
N THR A 214 4.07 8.16 14.23
CA THR A 214 4.38 8.92 15.46
C THR A 214 3.81 8.21 16.70
N ILE A 215 2.55 7.76 16.65
CA ILE A 215 1.91 7.02 17.76
C ILE A 215 2.63 5.69 18.00
N GLN A 216 2.90 4.91 16.94
CA GLN A 216 3.59 3.62 17.06
C GLN A 216 5.01 3.77 17.61
N ALA A 217 5.74 4.77 17.15
CA ALA A 217 7.10 5.07 17.62
C ALA A 217 7.11 5.48 19.09
N SER A 218 6.22 6.39 19.49
CA SER A 218 6.13 6.83 20.90
C SER A 218 5.79 5.66 21.83
N ALA A 219 4.87 4.79 21.42
CA ALA A 219 4.56 3.58 22.17
C ALA A 219 5.75 2.60 22.24
N GLU A 220 6.56 2.47 21.18
CA GLU A 220 7.77 1.65 21.18
C GLU A 220 8.85 2.21 22.12
N LEU A 221 9.10 3.53 22.06
CA LEU A 221 10.01 4.25 22.94
C LEU A 221 9.64 4.04 24.41
N ALA A 222 8.35 4.22 24.75
CA ALA A 222 7.84 3.97 26.10
C ALA A 222 8.02 2.51 26.52
N ARG A 223 7.69 1.54 25.66
CA ARG A 223 7.82 0.09 25.94
C ARG A 223 9.26 -0.35 26.20
N GLN A 224 10.24 0.26 25.53
CA GLN A 224 11.65 -0.09 25.70
C GLN A 224 12.37 0.76 26.76
N SER A 225 11.71 1.74 27.37
CA SER A 225 12.33 2.73 28.26
C SER A 225 13.13 2.12 29.41
N GLU A 226 12.54 1.17 30.17
CA GLU A 226 13.22 0.50 31.28
C GLU A 226 14.41 -0.34 30.82
N MET A 227 14.31 -0.97 29.66
CA MET A 227 15.40 -1.74 29.09
C MET A 227 16.57 -0.83 28.69
N VAL A 228 16.28 0.32 28.07
CA VAL A 228 17.30 1.33 27.73
C VAL A 228 17.97 1.88 29.00
N LYS A 229 17.19 2.21 30.05
CA LYS A 229 17.74 2.62 31.35
C LYS A 229 18.65 1.54 31.94
N SER A 230 18.24 0.28 31.87
CA SER A 230 19.04 -0.85 32.36
C SER A 230 20.38 -0.95 31.63
N PHE A 231 20.40 -0.89 30.29
CA PHE A 231 21.65 -0.91 29.51
C PHE A 231 22.54 0.29 29.84
N ARG A 232 21.94 1.47 30.00
CA ARG A 232 22.68 2.67 30.39
C ARG A 232 23.32 2.53 31.76
N ASN A 233 22.60 1.98 32.74
CA ASN A 233 23.11 1.80 34.11
C ASN A 233 24.24 0.76 34.18
N THR A 234 24.21 -0.27 33.34
CA THR A 234 25.21 -1.36 33.38
C THR A 234 26.45 -1.08 32.53
N GLY A 235 26.29 -0.42 31.38
CA GLY A 235 27.39 -0.22 30.41
C GLY A 235 27.42 1.15 29.74
N GLY A 236 26.69 2.13 30.29
CA GLY A 236 26.66 3.51 29.80
C GLY A 236 26.07 3.65 28.40
N VAL A 237 26.39 4.77 27.75
CA VAL A 237 25.98 5.08 26.37
C VAL A 237 26.39 3.99 25.38
N GLY A 238 27.55 3.36 25.57
CA GLY A 238 28.05 2.31 24.68
C GLY A 238 27.13 1.08 24.62
N ALA A 239 26.61 0.64 25.78
CA ALA A 239 25.66 -0.47 25.83
C ALA A 239 24.30 -0.13 25.19
N VAL A 240 23.84 1.12 25.34
CA VAL A 240 22.63 1.60 24.67
C VAL A 240 22.81 1.61 23.15
N LYS A 241 23.97 2.09 22.66
CA LYS A 241 24.30 2.07 21.22
C LYS A 241 24.33 0.66 20.66
N ASP A 242 25.05 -0.29 21.29
CA ASP A 242 25.10 -1.68 20.81
C ASP A 242 23.69 -2.32 20.75
N PHE A 243 22.84 -2.08 21.76
CA PHE A 243 21.46 -2.53 21.74
C PHE A 243 20.67 -1.95 20.56
N LEU A 244 20.73 -0.63 20.34
CA LEU A 244 20.01 0.04 19.26
C LEU A 244 20.56 -0.32 17.87
N GLU A 245 21.87 -0.54 17.72
CA GLU A 245 22.50 -0.99 16.47
C GLU A 245 22.03 -2.39 16.07
N ARG A 246 21.88 -3.31 17.04
CA ARG A 246 21.31 -4.64 16.82
C ARG A 246 19.85 -4.57 16.38
N GLN A 247 19.06 -3.71 17.02
CA GLN A 247 17.67 -3.45 16.61
C GLN A 247 17.61 -2.86 15.20
N PHE A 248 18.40 -1.82 14.92
CA PHE A 248 18.47 -1.19 13.61
C PHE A 248 18.83 -2.19 12.52
N SER A 249 19.85 -3.03 12.74
CA SER A 249 20.27 -4.06 11.79
C SER A 249 19.14 -5.06 11.50
N SER A 250 18.43 -5.49 12.55
CA SER A 250 17.30 -6.42 12.43
C SER A 250 16.12 -5.80 11.69
N PHE A 251 15.75 -4.55 12.01
CA PHE A 251 14.65 -3.86 11.34
C PHE A 251 14.98 -3.49 9.90
N LYS A 252 16.23 -3.08 9.62
CA LYS A 252 16.69 -2.78 8.27
C LYS A 252 16.65 -4.02 7.38
N ALA A 253 17.02 -5.19 7.90
CA ALA A 253 16.91 -6.46 7.19
C ALA A 253 15.47 -6.82 6.81
N TYR A 254 14.48 -6.35 7.58
CA TYR A 254 13.07 -6.46 7.21
C TYR A 254 12.67 -5.42 6.15
N SER A 255 12.98 -4.14 6.37
CA SER A 255 12.69 -3.06 5.42
C SER A 255 13.43 -1.77 5.81
N ASN A 256 14.18 -1.20 4.86
CA ASN A 256 14.93 0.05 5.05
C ASN A 256 14.03 1.22 5.50
N ASN A 257 12.85 1.33 4.90
CA ASN A 257 11.92 2.45 5.10
C ASN A 257 10.70 2.05 5.96
N HIS A 258 10.88 1.07 6.86
CA HIS A 258 9.90 0.79 7.91
C HIS A 258 10.09 1.77 9.08
N TRP A 259 9.00 2.15 9.74
CA TRP A 259 9.03 3.17 10.79
C TRP A 259 9.95 2.78 11.96
N ARG A 260 10.08 1.48 12.29
CA ARG A 260 11.04 0.99 13.30
C ARG A 260 12.49 1.17 12.88
N THR A 261 12.80 1.01 11.59
CA THR A 261 14.15 1.21 11.06
C THR A 261 14.54 2.68 11.16
N ALA A 262 13.64 3.56 10.73
CA ALA A 262 13.82 5.01 10.86
C ALA A 262 13.92 5.42 12.34
N LEU A 263 13.07 4.89 13.23
CA LEU A 263 13.10 5.16 14.67
C LEU A 263 14.42 4.76 15.31
N ALA A 264 14.90 3.54 15.05
CA ALA A 264 16.17 3.07 15.61
C ALA A 264 17.34 3.93 15.14
N LYS A 265 17.36 4.31 13.86
CA LYS A 265 18.33 5.27 13.31
C LYS A 265 18.24 6.64 14.00
N GLY A 266 17.03 7.14 14.22
CA GLY A 266 16.77 8.39 14.95
C GLY A 266 17.24 8.36 16.41
N CYS A 267 17.05 7.23 17.10
CA CYS A 267 17.56 7.01 18.46
C CYS A 267 19.09 7.02 18.50
N LEU A 268 19.74 6.35 17.54
CA LEU A 268 21.21 6.30 17.44
C LEU A 268 21.84 7.67 17.14
N ALA A 269 21.10 8.55 16.46
CA ALA A 269 21.54 9.89 16.09
C ALA A 269 21.23 10.97 17.16
N ASN A 270 20.58 10.62 18.27
CA ASN A 270 20.17 11.58 19.29
C ASN A 270 20.94 11.36 20.60
N ASP A 271 21.95 12.20 20.86
CA ASP A 271 22.81 12.08 22.04
C ASP A 271 22.03 12.19 23.36
N ALA A 272 21.05 13.08 23.44
CA ALA A 272 20.21 13.22 24.64
C ALA A 272 19.42 11.94 24.97
N TYR A 273 18.92 11.22 23.96
CA TYR A 273 18.25 9.93 24.16
C TYR A 273 19.22 8.85 24.66
N LEU A 274 20.45 8.85 24.14
CA LEU A 274 21.47 7.89 24.53
C LEU A 274 21.97 8.13 25.97
N GLU A 275 22.21 9.39 26.31
CA GLU A 275 22.72 9.84 27.62
C GLU A 275 21.67 9.78 28.73
N GLY A 276 20.39 9.98 28.40
CA GLY A 276 19.28 9.83 29.33
C GLY A 276 18.71 11.13 29.87
#